data_AF-A0A518CMR1-F1
#
_entry.id   AF-A0A518CMR1-F1
#
_cell.length_a   1.000
_cell.length_b   1.000
_cell.length_c   1.000
_cell.angle_alpha   90.00
_cell.angle_beta   90.00
_cell.angle_gamma   90.00
#
_symmetry.space_group_name_H-M   'P 1'
#
loop_
_entity.id
_entity.type
_entity.pdbx_description
1 polymer ?
#
loop_
_entity_poly.entity_id
_entity_poly.type
_entity_poly.pdbx_seq_one_letter_code
_entity_poly.pdbx_strand_id
1 'polypeptide(L)'
;MRKLNIYRSNKKINTSVKSKADNKKEEYSRRQFDEELKYIAATLAEEDKLLKSHNTKIGRKASCSCGCGFKVKKCRKRNETIYKWLRDRTSSYCIGELCDGTCRKCKDAKAEGKEPAPHPRPSNTKRQVMNSHKGKFRCRTMRNAHYDKHFESTETRYFAGNDEAKTSLTLIGIDIDCKHKGSDFRGTLEGAVAFAKWLKKNVFPDMYYEISTNGNGVHGYVVLNKGGGGAEYINGLLKRLQAHLRKLLLEKGFDVGDVEVKGMLPVRKWGEKKGQLLSYKSGGLIKLPRERHRFDELKDTTIVETLDLLKLPVVEQKSTLPKSSVTKTSKGGSISGKLFIEEELAKLNGHYLRCAEALLGKEKLKVNGKNRSTVSAEYLAVYLMLGKYFTENMNSDGSLPWLRWSQTWNAVYEEQDISIEFNTARNAACRRYLDSLGLISWQDNTFAMGVRDDDGKVLRKGRAMRWQFDEVLMQLLEAQEQETGCEIGDSSSRGGGGTSLCVTRFHSLLESIDFIPPEQRNVPEMVELDYYERLRYILVDEIISPIEGQLILAA
;
A
#
# COMPACT_ATOMS: atom_id res chain seq x y z
N MET A 1 -38.19 48.35 13.05
CA MET A 1 -38.44 47.31 14.08
C MET A 1 -39.15 46.04 13.58
N ARG A 2 -39.99 46.05 12.52
CA ARG A 2 -40.66 44.82 12.01
C ARG A 2 -39.76 43.83 11.21
N LYS A 3 -38.66 44.28 10.59
CA LYS A 3 -37.75 43.41 9.81
C LYS A 3 -36.77 42.58 10.65
N LEU A 4 -36.55 42.92 11.93
CA LEU A 4 -35.63 42.21 12.84
C LEU A 4 -36.27 40.99 13.54
N ASN A 5 -37.61 40.92 13.61
CA ASN A 5 -38.31 39.79 14.22
C ASN A 5 -38.46 38.57 13.29
N ILE A 6 -38.49 38.77 11.97
CA ILE A 6 -38.58 37.67 10.98
C ILE A 6 -37.26 36.88 10.93
N TYR A 7 -36.11 37.56 11.08
CA TYR A 7 -34.79 36.93 11.03
C TYR A 7 -34.46 36.06 12.26
N ARG A 8 -34.98 36.43 13.45
CA ARG A 8 -34.82 35.64 14.69
C ARG A 8 -35.72 34.40 14.73
N SER A 9 -36.90 34.46 14.10
CA SER A 9 -37.81 33.31 14.02
C SER A 9 -37.28 32.21 13.09
N ASN A 10 -36.76 32.59 11.91
CA ASN A 10 -36.20 31.63 10.96
C ASN A 10 -34.92 30.94 11.44
N LYS A 11 -34.11 31.60 12.28
CA LYS A 11 -32.89 31.00 12.86
C LYS A 11 -33.20 29.94 13.93
N LYS A 12 -34.30 30.09 14.70
CA LYS A 12 -34.75 29.08 15.68
C LYS A 12 -35.39 27.85 15.02
N ILE A 13 -36.06 28.04 13.88
CA ILE A 13 -36.66 26.93 13.13
C ILE A 13 -35.55 26.08 12.46
N ASN A 14 -34.55 26.72 11.85
CA ASN A 14 -33.45 25.99 11.19
C ASN A 14 -32.52 25.22 12.15
N THR A 15 -32.31 25.68 13.39
CA THR A 15 -31.52 24.91 14.38
C THR A 15 -32.30 23.72 14.97
N SER A 16 -33.62 23.83 15.09
CA SER A 16 -34.50 22.76 15.58
C SER A 16 -34.68 21.63 14.56
N VAL A 17 -34.72 21.96 13.26
CA VAL A 17 -34.83 20.96 12.19
C VAL A 17 -33.50 20.20 12.02
N LYS A 18 -32.37 20.89 12.13
CA LYS A 18 -31.04 20.28 12.00
C LYS A 18 -30.73 19.28 13.13
N SER A 19 -31.06 19.62 14.38
CA SER A 19 -30.87 18.71 15.53
C SER A 19 -31.75 17.46 15.47
N LYS A 20 -32.95 17.54 14.89
CA LYS A 20 -33.83 16.37 14.69
C LYS A 20 -33.32 15.45 13.57
N ALA A 21 -32.72 15.99 12.52
CA ALA A 21 -32.14 15.20 11.44
C ALA A 21 -30.86 14.47 11.90
N ASP A 22 -30.01 15.15 12.66
CA ASP A 22 -28.78 14.58 13.21
C ASP A 22 -29.08 13.46 14.22
N ASN A 23 -30.06 13.66 15.12
CA ASN A 23 -30.49 12.62 16.06
C ASN A 23 -31.09 11.39 15.36
N LYS A 24 -31.88 11.58 14.29
CA LYS A 24 -32.43 10.45 13.52
C LYS A 24 -31.34 9.67 12.78
N LYS A 25 -30.30 10.35 12.29
CA LYS A 25 -29.18 9.71 11.61
C LYS A 25 -28.33 8.90 12.59
N GLU A 26 -28.12 9.40 13.81
CA GLU A 26 -27.42 8.67 14.87
C GLU A 26 -28.23 7.46 15.36
N GLU A 27 -29.56 7.59 15.53
CA GLU A 27 -30.43 6.49 15.91
C GLU A 27 -30.49 5.39 14.83
N TYR A 28 -30.51 5.77 13.55
CA TYR A 28 -30.45 4.82 12.43
C TYR A 28 -29.13 4.04 12.42
N SER A 29 -27.99 4.73 12.56
CA SER A 29 -26.67 4.08 12.62
C SER A 29 -26.52 3.14 13.83
N ARG A 30 -27.10 3.49 15.00
CA ARG A 30 -27.11 2.61 16.18
C ARG A 30 -27.95 1.35 15.95
N ARG A 31 -29.14 1.48 15.35
CA ARG A 31 -29.99 0.33 15.01
C ARG A 31 -29.30 -0.60 14.02
N GLN A 32 -28.63 -0.06 12.99
CA GLN A 32 -27.89 -0.86 12.03
C GLN A 32 -26.73 -1.61 12.69
N PHE A 33 -26.00 -0.97 13.61
CA PHE A 33 -24.93 -1.60 14.37
C PHE A 33 -25.44 -2.71 15.31
N ASP A 34 -26.58 -2.50 15.97
CA ASP A 34 -27.20 -3.50 16.85
C ASP A 34 -27.72 -4.72 16.06
N GLU A 35 -28.21 -4.52 14.84
CA GLU A 35 -28.61 -5.61 13.92
C GLU A 35 -27.39 -6.44 13.49
N GLU A 36 -26.26 -5.79 13.13
CA GLU A 36 -25.01 -6.48 12.79
C GLU A 36 -24.47 -7.30 13.97
N LEU A 37 -24.53 -6.77 15.19
CA LEU A 37 -24.12 -7.50 16.39
C LEU A 37 -25.00 -8.72 16.67
N LYS A 38 -26.32 -8.60 16.47
CA LYS A 38 -27.25 -9.75 16.59
C LYS A 38 -26.94 -10.83 15.56
N TYR A 39 -26.65 -10.46 14.32
CA TYR A 39 -26.28 -11.40 13.27
C TYR A 39 -24.99 -12.15 13.59
N ILE A 40 -23.96 -11.45 14.06
CA ILE A 40 -22.67 -12.06 14.47
C ILE A 40 -22.89 -13.01 15.65
N ALA A 41 -23.66 -12.59 16.67
CA ALA A 41 -23.95 -13.43 17.82
C ALA A 41 -24.72 -14.71 17.44
N ALA A 42 -25.67 -14.62 16.51
CA ALA A 42 -26.40 -15.78 16.00
C ALA A 42 -25.47 -16.76 15.25
N THR A 43 -24.57 -16.24 14.42
CA THR A 43 -23.60 -17.05 13.68
C THR A 43 -22.66 -17.80 14.63
N LEU A 44 -22.13 -17.12 15.64
CA LEU A 44 -21.26 -17.74 16.66
C LEU A 44 -22.00 -18.81 17.48
N ALA A 45 -23.29 -18.62 17.76
CA ALA A 45 -24.11 -19.61 18.46
C ALA A 45 -24.36 -20.87 17.61
N GLU A 46 -24.48 -20.74 16.29
CA GLU A 46 -24.55 -21.90 15.37
C GLU A 46 -23.22 -22.65 15.28
N GLU A 47 -22.09 -21.94 15.22
CA GLU A 47 -20.76 -22.55 15.23
C GLU A 47 -20.50 -23.34 16.52
N ASP A 48 -20.90 -22.80 17.68
CA ASP A 48 -20.78 -23.50 18.97
C ASP A 48 -21.67 -24.76 19.02
N LYS A 49 -22.89 -24.71 18.45
CA LYS A 49 -23.74 -25.91 18.29
C LYS A 49 -23.08 -26.97 17.39
N LEU A 50 -22.47 -26.56 16.28
CA LEU A 50 -21.75 -27.45 15.37
C LEU A 50 -20.54 -28.10 16.06
N LEU A 51 -19.74 -27.31 16.80
CA LEU A 51 -18.61 -27.79 17.60
C LEU A 51 -19.04 -28.79 18.68
N LYS A 52 -20.13 -28.50 19.41
CA LYS A 52 -20.70 -29.42 20.40
C LYS A 52 -21.22 -30.71 19.75
N SER A 53 -21.82 -30.65 18.58
CA SER A 53 -22.28 -31.82 17.82
C SER A 53 -21.12 -32.69 17.32
N HIS A 54 -20.01 -32.07 16.92
CA HIS A 54 -18.80 -32.79 16.51
C HIS A 54 -18.11 -33.48 17.69
N ASN A 55 -18.05 -32.81 18.85
CA ASN A 55 -17.47 -33.39 20.06
C ASN A 55 -18.31 -34.54 20.64
N THR A 56 -19.65 -34.49 20.52
CA THR A 56 -20.52 -35.62 20.91
C THR A 56 -20.39 -36.83 19.98
N LYS A 57 -20.10 -36.62 18.68
CA LYS A 57 -19.80 -37.73 17.75
C LYS A 57 -18.43 -38.36 17.99
N ILE A 58 -17.43 -37.61 18.45
CA ILE A 58 -16.09 -38.13 18.79
C ILE A 58 -16.10 -38.85 20.14
N GLY A 59 -17.06 -38.53 21.03
CA GLY A 59 -17.25 -39.19 22.32
C GLY A 59 -17.92 -40.57 22.27
N ARG A 60 -18.46 -41.01 21.13
CA ARG A 60 -18.86 -42.42 20.96
C ARG A 60 -17.58 -43.24 20.81
N LYS A 61 -17.13 -43.82 21.94
CA LYS A 61 -16.16 -44.91 21.97
C LYS A 61 -16.47 -45.85 20.81
N ALA A 62 -15.63 -45.83 19.78
CA ALA A 62 -15.56 -46.91 18.82
C ALA A 62 -15.08 -48.13 19.61
N SER A 63 -16.01 -48.83 20.25
CA SER A 63 -15.83 -50.24 20.56
C SER A 63 -15.78 -50.93 19.20
N CYS A 64 -14.59 -51.00 18.60
CA CYS A 64 -14.37 -51.96 17.53
C CYS A 64 -14.71 -53.32 18.14
N SER A 65 -15.78 -53.95 17.66
CA SER A 65 -16.10 -55.35 17.94
C SER A 65 -15.12 -56.31 17.27
N CYS A 66 -14.15 -55.78 16.51
CA CYS A 66 -12.98 -56.51 16.09
C CYS A 66 -12.08 -56.75 17.31
N GLY A 67 -11.96 -58.00 17.78
CA GLY A 67 -11.10 -58.40 18.91
C GLY A 67 -9.59 -58.21 18.68
N CYS A 68 -9.16 -57.21 17.92
CA CYS A 68 -7.75 -56.86 17.77
C CYS A 68 -7.31 -55.98 18.94
N GLY A 69 -6.63 -56.59 19.91
CA GLY A 69 -6.01 -55.92 21.06
C GLY A 69 -4.85 -54.99 20.67
N PHE A 70 -5.10 -53.95 19.88
CA PHE A 70 -4.14 -52.88 19.65
C PHE A 70 -4.02 -52.06 20.93
N LYS A 71 -3.00 -52.38 21.73
CA LYS A 71 -2.54 -51.55 22.85
C LYS A 71 -2.31 -50.13 22.32
N VAL A 72 -3.22 -49.22 22.60
CA VAL A 72 -3.06 -47.78 22.32
C VAL A 72 -1.82 -47.33 23.09
N LYS A 73 -0.68 -47.28 22.41
CA LYS A 73 0.57 -46.77 22.99
C LYS A 73 0.27 -45.34 23.43
N LYS A 74 0.28 -45.08 24.75
CA LYS A 74 0.21 -43.72 25.31
C LYS A 74 1.32 -42.92 24.64
N CYS A 75 0.97 -42.08 23.66
CA CYS A 75 1.91 -41.15 23.05
C CYS A 75 2.41 -40.25 24.18
N ARG A 76 3.65 -40.46 24.62
CA ARG A 76 4.32 -39.55 25.54
C ARG A 76 4.21 -38.15 24.93
N LYS A 77 3.56 -37.21 25.62
CA LYS A 77 3.57 -35.80 25.24
C LYS A 77 5.03 -35.39 25.20
N ARG A 78 5.61 -35.26 24.00
CA ARG A 78 6.96 -34.74 23.86
C ARG A 78 6.92 -33.31 24.39
N ASN A 79 7.84 -32.99 25.31
CA ASN A 79 8.01 -31.62 25.76
C ASN A 79 8.21 -30.73 24.54
N GLU A 80 7.38 -29.70 24.41
CA GLU A 80 7.46 -28.75 23.32
C GLU A 80 8.75 -27.93 23.48
N THR A 81 9.58 -27.90 22.44
CA THR A 81 10.82 -27.12 22.44
C THR A 81 10.52 -25.68 22.03
N ILE A 82 11.35 -24.72 22.46
CA ILE A 82 11.24 -23.30 22.05
C ILE A 82 11.20 -23.13 20.54
N TYR A 83 11.99 -23.91 19.79
CA TYR A 83 12.01 -23.86 18.33
C TYR A 83 10.67 -24.22 17.72
N LYS A 84 10.02 -25.28 18.23
CA LYS A 84 8.71 -25.71 17.76
C LYS A 84 7.66 -24.68 18.13
N TRP A 85 7.67 -24.23 19.39
CA TRP A 85 6.70 -23.24 19.89
C TRP A 85 6.72 -21.95 19.08
N LEU A 86 7.92 -21.41 18.80
CA LEU A 86 8.10 -20.21 17.98
C LEU A 86 7.70 -20.44 16.53
N ARG A 87 8.10 -21.57 15.92
CA ARG A 87 7.78 -21.88 14.52
C ARG A 87 6.28 -22.01 14.29
N ASP A 88 5.56 -22.60 15.23
CA ASP A 88 4.12 -22.79 15.13
C ASP A 88 3.34 -21.46 15.27
N ARG A 89 3.96 -20.40 15.80
CA ARG A 89 3.33 -19.09 16.09
C ARG A 89 3.86 -17.95 15.24
N THR A 90 4.82 -18.19 14.35
CA THR A 90 5.40 -17.18 13.46
C THR A 90 5.24 -17.59 11.99
N SER A 91 5.31 -16.63 11.06
CA SER A 91 5.17 -16.93 9.63
C SER A 91 6.32 -17.81 9.13
N SER A 92 5.98 -18.86 8.39
CA SER A 92 6.94 -19.76 7.75
C SER A 92 7.70 -19.10 6.59
N TYR A 93 7.15 -18.04 5.98
CA TYR A 93 7.71 -17.37 4.80
C TYR A 93 8.20 -15.95 5.08
N CYS A 94 7.64 -15.27 6.08
CA CYS A 94 7.95 -13.88 6.39
C CYS A 94 8.86 -13.77 7.62
N ILE A 95 10.07 -14.29 7.47
CA ILE A 95 11.18 -14.11 8.42
C ILE A 95 12.05 -12.96 7.95
N GLY A 96 12.72 -12.29 8.90
CA GLY A 96 13.60 -11.17 8.61
C GLY A 96 15.00 -11.34 9.17
N GLU A 97 15.93 -10.64 8.55
CA GLU A 97 17.31 -10.49 8.95
C GLU A 97 17.71 -9.02 8.91
N LEU A 98 18.77 -8.66 9.63
CA LEU A 98 19.30 -7.31 9.57
C LEU A 98 19.83 -7.03 8.16
N CYS A 99 19.51 -5.87 7.60
CA CYS A 99 20.02 -5.48 6.28
C CYS A 99 21.54 -5.32 6.31
N ASP A 100 22.22 -5.91 5.33
CA ASP A 100 23.68 -5.87 5.11
C ASP A 100 24.18 -4.61 4.39
N GLY A 101 23.33 -3.57 4.27
CA GLY A 101 23.68 -2.35 3.55
C GLY A 101 23.47 -2.42 2.03
N THR A 102 23.05 -3.56 1.48
CA THR A 102 22.90 -3.72 0.02
C THR A 102 21.52 -3.32 -0.52
N CYS A 103 20.54 -3.09 0.35
CA CYS A 103 19.19 -2.75 -0.09
C CYS A 103 19.13 -1.32 -0.66
N ARG A 104 18.09 -1.03 -1.47
CA ARG A 104 17.88 0.29 -2.07
C ARG A 104 17.88 1.41 -1.02
N LYS A 105 17.16 1.23 0.09
CA LYS A 105 17.12 2.21 1.20
C LYS A 105 18.50 2.50 1.79
N CYS A 106 19.38 1.50 1.89
CA CYS A 106 20.75 1.71 2.34
C CYS A 106 21.59 2.46 1.31
N LYS A 107 21.40 2.15 0.02
CA LYS A 107 22.09 2.85 -1.08
C LYS A 107 21.65 4.30 -1.17
N ASP A 108 20.35 4.58 -1.04
CA ASP A 108 19.80 5.93 -1.05
C ASP A 108 20.34 6.75 0.13
N ALA A 109 20.38 6.17 1.35
CA ALA A 109 20.99 6.84 2.51
C ALA A 109 22.47 7.16 2.29
N LYS A 110 23.24 6.21 1.72
CA LYS A 110 24.66 6.43 1.38
C LYS A 110 24.84 7.53 0.34
N ALA A 111 23.98 7.57 -0.68
CA ALA A 111 24.00 8.62 -1.71
C ALA A 111 23.67 10.02 -1.13
N GLU A 112 22.97 10.08 0.00
CA GLU A 112 22.73 11.32 0.75
C GLU A 112 23.84 11.65 1.77
N GLY A 113 24.95 10.90 1.77
CA GLY A 113 26.03 11.07 2.75
C GLY A 113 25.68 10.62 4.17
N LYS A 114 24.64 9.78 4.33
CA LYS A 114 24.19 9.27 5.63
C LYS A 114 24.58 7.82 5.82
N GLU A 115 25.02 7.49 7.03
CA GLU A 115 25.19 6.09 7.40
C GLU A 115 23.82 5.41 7.49
N PRO A 116 23.59 4.30 6.76
CA PRO A 116 22.29 3.66 6.75
C PRO A 116 22.03 2.97 8.07
N ALA A 117 21.03 3.45 8.82
CA ALA A 117 20.62 2.81 10.06
C ALA A 117 20.27 1.32 9.82
N PRO A 118 20.73 0.41 10.72
CA PRO A 118 20.35 -0.99 10.67
C PRO A 118 18.83 -1.14 10.70
N HIS A 119 18.30 -1.94 9.79
CA HIS A 119 16.85 -2.20 9.75
C HIS A 119 16.56 -3.62 9.32
N PRO A 120 15.46 -4.21 9.82
CA PRO A 120 15.06 -5.55 9.41
C PRO A 120 14.60 -5.55 7.95
N ARG A 121 14.96 -6.61 7.23
CA ARG A 121 14.54 -6.89 5.87
C ARG A 121 13.97 -8.31 5.80
N PRO A 122 12.86 -8.54 5.08
CA PRO A 122 12.38 -9.89 4.82
C PRO A 122 13.42 -10.71 4.05
N SER A 123 13.74 -11.91 4.53
CA SER A 123 14.68 -12.83 3.86
C SER A 123 14.13 -13.38 2.54
N ASN A 124 12.81 -13.36 2.36
CA ASN A 124 12.14 -13.69 1.12
C ASN A 124 11.49 -12.44 0.52
N THR A 125 11.83 -12.12 -0.72
CA THR A 125 11.16 -11.07 -1.49
C THR A 125 9.74 -11.50 -1.87
N LYS A 126 8.85 -10.54 -2.14
CA LYS A 126 7.50 -10.81 -2.69
C LYS A 126 7.56 -11.78 -3.87
N ARG A 127 8.44 -11.51 -4.84
CA ARG A 127 8.64 -12.35 -6.03
C ARG A 127 9.02 -13.80 -5.68
N GLN A 128 9.91 -14.01 -4.71
CA GLN A 128 10.31 -15.34 -4.26
C GLN A 128 9.15 -16.12 -3.63
N VAL A 129 8.34 -15.45 -2.80
CA VAL A 129 7.14 -16.06 -2.20
C VAL A 129 6.09 -16.39 -3.26
N MET A 130 5.87 -15.50 -4.24
CA MET A 130 4.97 -15.79 -5.36
C MET A 130 5.47 -16.98 -6.20
N ASN A 131 6.77 -17.07 -6.46
CA ASN A 131 7.36 -18.16 -7.23
C ASN A 131 7.37 -19.50 -6.49
N SER A 132 7.41 -19.50 -5.16
CA SER A 132 7.36 -20.75 -4.40
C SER A 132 6.02 -21.45 -4.50
N HIS A 133 4.93 -20.69 -4.54
CA HIS A 133 3.59 -21.23 -4.76
C HIS A 133 3.35 -21.70 -6.20
N LYS A 134 4.23 -21.31 -7.13
CA LYS A 134 4.27 -21.85 -8.50
C LYS A 134 5.19 -23.07 -8.63
N GLY A 135 5.76 -23.58 -7.53
CA GLY A 135 6.74 -24.67 -7.53
C GLY A 135 8.11 -24.30 -8.10
N LYS A 136 8.36 -23.02 -8.38
CA LYS A 136 9.59 -22.53 -9.06
C LYS A 136 10.68 -22.10 -8.09
N PHE A 137 10.39 -22.04 -6.80
CA PHE A 137 11.32 -21.54 -5.79
C PHE A 137 11.04 -22.18 -4.42
N ARG A 138 12.08 -22.39 -3.61
CA ARG A 138 11.90 -22.78 -2.21
C ARG A 138 12.23 -21.60 -1.33
N CYS A 139 11.22 -21.04 -0.66
CA CYS A 139 11.44 -19.96 0.30
C CYS A 139 12.37 -20.39 1.43
N ARG A 140 13.18 -19.45 1.91
CA ARG A 140 13.96 -19.62 3.14
C ARG A 140 12.98 -19.71 4.31
N THR A 141 13.21 -20.67 5.19
CA THR A 141 12.42 -20.89 6.42
C THR A 141 13.34 -20.84 7.64
N MET A 142 12.78 -20.58 8.82
CA MET A 142 13.56 -20.58 10.06
C MET A 142 13.96 -22.02 10.44
N ARG A 143 15.27 -22.28 10.51
CA ARG A 143 15.85 -23.56 10.96
C ARG A 143 16.30 -23.44 12.41
N ASN A 144 16.51 -24.56 13.11
CA ASN A 144 16.99 -24.56 14.50
C ASN A 144 18.29 -23.76 14.64
N ALA A 145 19.25 -23.95 13.74
CA ALA A 145 20.49 -23.19 13.72
C ALA A 145 20.32 -21.66 13.63
N HIS A 146 19.24 -21.16 12.99
CA HIS A 146 18.97 -19.71 12.97
C HIS A 146 18.48 -19.22 14.33
N TYR A 147 17.71 -20.04 15.05
CA TYR A 147 17.29 -19.73 16.42
C TYR A 147 18.48 -19.81 17.38
N ASP A 148 19.36 -20.80 17.24
CA ASP A 148 20.55 -20.92 18.09
C ASP A 148 21.45 -19.70 17.98
N LYS A 149 21.81 -19.32 16.75
CA LYS A 149 22.54 -18.07 16.49
C LYS A 149 21.83 -16.82 17.01
N HIS A 150 20.51 -16.83 16.97
CA HIS A 150 19.72 -15.76 17.56
C HIS A 150 19.88 -15.72 19.08
N PHE A 151 19.72 -16.84 19.78
CA PHE A 151 19.83 -16.89 21.24
C PHE A 151 21.26 -16.63 21.74
N GLU A 152 22.27 -17.07 20.99
CA GLU A 152 23.71 -16.85 21.26
C GLU A 152 24.18 -15.43 20.94
N SER A 153 23.27 -14.60 20.44
CA SER A 153 23.56 -13.24 20.04
C SER A 153 24.49 -13.01 18.86
N THR A 154 24.81 -14.04 18.09
CA THR A 154 25.65 -13.93 16.89
C THR A 154 24.89 -13.36 15.69
N GLU A 155 23.57 -13.56 15.62
CA GLU A 155 22.71 -12.96 14.59
C GLU A 155 21.43 -12.39 15.19
N THR A 156 20.85 -11.35 14.58
CA THR A 156 19.51 -10.86 14.93
C THR A 156 18.51 -11.33 13.89
N ARG A 157 17.47 -12.02 14.36
CA ARG A 157 16.41 -12.60 13.56
C ARG A 157 15.10 -11.95 13.92
N TYR A 158 14.29 -11.74 12.89
CA TYR A 158 12.99 -11.09 13.00
C TYR A 158 11.91 -12.04 12.45
N PHE A 159 10.68 -11.83 12.89
CA PHE A 159 9.53 -12.60 12.47
C PHE A 159 8.32 -11.69 12.20
N ALA A 160 7.44 -12.15 11.33
CA ALA A 160 6.06 -11.70 11.26
C ALA A 160 5.13 -12.77 11.86
N GLY A 161 3.92 -12.39 12.27
CA GLY A 161 2.93 -13.32 12.82
C GLY A 161 2.52 -14.42 11.84
N ASN A 162 2.06 -15.55 12.38
CA ASN A 162 1.62 -16.71 11.60
C ASN A 162 0.28 -16.44 10.89
N ASP A 163 0.32 -16.42 9.56
CA ASP A 163 -0.82 -16.21 8.68
C ASP A 163 -1.47 -17.50 8.13
N GLU A 164 -1.06 -18.68 8.60
CA GLU A 164 -1.67 -19.94 8.19
C GLU A 164 -3.05 -20.13 8.83
N ALA A 165 -4.07 -20.45 8.03
CA ALA A 165 -5.45 -20.61 8.49
C ALA A 165 -5.63 -21.78 9.49
N LYS A 166 -4.81 -22.84 9.36
CA LYS A 166 -4.87 -24.02 10.22
C LYS A 166 -4.32 -23.80 11.63
N THR A 167 -3.57 -22.72 11.85
CA THR A 167 -3.06 -22.37 13.18
C THR A 167 -3.93 -21.24 13.72
N SER A 168 -4.56 -21.44 14.86
CA SER A 168 -5.34 -20.37 15.50
C SER A 168 -4.44 -19.36 16.21
N LEU A 169 -3.23 -19.77 16.64
CA LEU A 169 -2.35 -18.94 17.44
C LEU A 169 -1.26 -18.25 16.59
N THR A 170 -0.96 -17.01 16.92
CA THR A 170 0.17 -16.25 16.39
C THR A 170 0.86 -15.46 17.48
N LEU A 171 2.19 -15.35 17.42
CA LEU A 171 2.95 -14.46 18.29
C LEU A 171 2.88 -13.06 17.70
N ILE A 172 2.66 -12.07 18.56
CA ILE A 172 2.79 -10.65 18.23
C ILE A 172 3.71 -10.01 19.26
N GLY A 173 4.24 -8.83 18.97
CA GLY A 173 4.99 -8.09 19.97
C GLY A 173 4.64 -6.62 20.04
N ILE A 174 4.89 -6.06 21.20
CA ILE A 174 4.64 -4.68 21.59
C ILE A 174 6.01 -4.04 21.76
N ASP A 175 6.38 -3.17 20.83
CA ASP A 175 7.65 -2.46 20.81
C ASP A 175 7.48 -1.12 21.54
N ILE A 176 8.12 -1.00 22.70
CA ILE A 176 8.06 0.16 23.60
C ILE A 176 9.37 0.91 23.46
N ASP A 177 9.38 1.91 22.57
CA ASP A 177 10.58 2.61 22.15
C ASP A 177 10.77 3.93 22.91
N CYS A 178 11.99 4.14 23.42
CA CYS A 178 12.49 5.47 23.76
C CYS A 178 12.94 6.13 22.44
N LYS A 179 12.31 7.23 22.01
CA LYS A 179 12.63 7.82 20.71
C LYS A 179 13.97 8.54 20.76
N HIS A 180 14.90 8.11 19.92
CA HIS A 180 16.23 8.71 19.73
C HIS A 180 16.39 9.51 18.42
N LYS A 181 15.29 9.94 17.78
CA LYS A 181 15.40 10.64 16.48
C LYS A 181 15.38 12.16 16.64
N GLY A 182 16.56 12.76 16.53
CA GLY A 182 16.77 14.20 16.47
C GLY A 182 17.13 14.82 17.83
N SER A 183 16.94 16.13 17.96
CA SER A 183 17.16 16.89 19.21
C SER A 183 16.15 16.61 20.31
N ASP A 184 15.00 16.02 19.97
CA ASP A 184 13.90 15.78 20.90
C ASP A 184 13.99 14.35 21.46
N PHE A 185 14.91 14.17 22.41
CA PHE A 185 14.95 12.96 23.22
C PHE A 185 13.63 12.80 23.98
N ARG A 186 12.94 11.67 23.80
CA ARG A 186 11.70 11.38 24.53
C ARG A 186 11.68 9.94 25.01
N GLY A 187 11.44 9.77 26.30
CA GLY A 187 11.35 8.47 26.95
C GLY A 187 12.66 8.03 27.59
N THR A 188 12.55 7.27 28.66
CA THR A 188 13.66 6.61 29.37
C THR A 188 13.47 5.10 29.37
N LEU A 189 14.55 4.34 29.55
CA LEU A 189 14.45 2.88 29.68
C LEU A 189 13.62 2.52 30.92
N GLU A 190 13.80 3.27 32.01
CA GLU A 190 13.02 3.15 33.24
C GLU A 190 11.52 3.36 32.97
N GLY A 191 11.17 4.38 32.18
CA GLY A 191 9.81 4.64 31.74
C GLY A 191 9.24 3.51 30.87
N ALA A 192 10.02 2.99 29.93
CA ALA A 192 9.62 1.85 29.09
C ALA A 192 9.40 0.56 29.92
N VAL A 193 10.28 0.27 30.87
CA VAL A 193 10.15 -0.87 31.79
C VAL A 193 8.95 -0.67 32.72
N ALA A 194 8.73 0.53 33.25
CA ALA A 194 7.58 0.84 34.08
C ALA A 194 6.26 0.64 33.31
N PHE A 195 6.21 1.08 32.05
CA PHE A 195 5.04 0.87 31.20
C PHE A 195 4.82 -0.62 30.87
N ALA A 196 5.88 -1.37 30.56
CA ALA A 196 5.79 -2.81 30.32
C ALA A 196 5.26 -3.57 31.56
N LYS A 197 5.77 -3.23 32.76
CA LYS A 197 5.28 -3.79 34.03
C LYS A 197 3.82 -3.43 34.28
N TRP A 198 3.42 -2.19 33.97
CA TRP A 198 2.04 -1.76 34.09
C TRP A 198 1.12 -2.52 33.12
N LEU A 199 1.53 -2.72 31.87
CA LEU A 199 0.80 -3.54 30.89
C LEU A 199 0.65 -4.98 31.40
N LYS A 200 1.73 -5.60 31.89
CA LYS A 200 1.69 -6.95 32.47
C LYS A 200 0.70 -7.06 33.63
N LYS A 201 0.65 -6.04 34.50
CA LYS A 201 -0.23 -6.04 35.68
C LYS A 201 -1.70 -5.76 35.35
N ASN A 202 -1.99 -4.90 34.38
CA ASN A 202 -3.33 -4.32 34.21
C ASN A 202 -4.04 -4.69 32.91
N VAL A 203 -3.30 -5.10 31.88
CA VAL A 203 -3.85 -5.32 30.53
C VAL A 203 -3.59 -6.74 30.05
N PHE A 204 -2.38 -7.23 30.21
CA PHE A 204 -1.93 -8.53 29.73
C PHE A 204 -1.30 -9.34 30.87
N PRO A 205 -2.12 -10.00 31.72
CA PRO A 205 -1.62 -10.85 32.79
C PRO A 205 -0.63 -11.87 32.24
N ASP A 206 0.54 -11.95 32.86
CA ASP A 206 1.64 -12.84 32.46
C ASP A 206 2.35 -12.49 31.14
N MET A 207 2.18 -11.29 30.61
CA MET A 207 2.94 -10.84 29.44
C MET A 207 4.45 -11.00 29.66
N TYR A 208 5.08 -11.76 28.78
CA TYR A 208 6.53 -11.86 28.69
C TYR A 208 7.11 -10.58 28.08
N TYR A 209 8.20 -10.06 28.65
CA TYR A 209 8.95 -8.95 28.07
C TYR A 209 10.45 -9.02 28.37
N GLU A 210 11.25 -8.38 27.52
CA GLU A 210 12.71 -8.28 27.62
C GLU A 210 13.19 -6.89 27.19
N ILE A 211 14.38 -6.49 27.65
CA ILE A 211 14.99 -5.21 27.25
C ILE A 211 15.45 -5.30 25.79
N SER A 212 15.24 -4.24 25.01
CA SER A 212 15.70 -4.19 23.63
C SER A 212 17.23 -4.20 23.55
N THR A 213 17.81 -4.78 22.50
CA THR A 213 19.27 -5.05 22.45
C THR A 213 20.16 -3.83 22.43
N ASN A 214 19.63 -2.68 22.03
CA ASN A 214 20.36 -1.42 22.08
C ASN A 214 20.10 -0.67 23.41
N GLY A 215 19.43 -1.30 24.38
CA GLY A 215 19.11 -0.72 25.69
C GLY A 215 18.06 0.39 25.66
N ASN A 216 17.47 0.65 24.50
CA ASN A 216 16.69 1.86 24.24
C ASN A 216 15.17 1.63 24.22
N GLY A 217 14.72 0.56 24.88
CA GLY A 217 13.31 0.20 24.92
C GLY A 217 13.06 -1.19 25.48
N VAL A 218 11.82 -1.64 25.36
CA VAL A 218 11.36 -2.95 25.84
C VAL A 218 10.51 -3.61 24.75
N HIS A 219 10.70 -4.91 24.53
CA HIS A 219 9.80 -5.70 23.71
C HIS A 219 8.91 -6.56 24.62
N GLY A 220 7.60 -6.33 24.58
CA GLY A 220 6.60 -7.24 25.14
C GLY A 220 6.12 -8.23 24.08
N TYR A 221 5.75 -9.45 24.48
CA TYR A 221 5.25 -10.48 23.58
C TYR A 221 4.00 -11.14 24.16
N VAL A 222 2.97 -11.29 23.33
CA VAL A 222 1.72 -11.99 23.67
C VAL A 222 1.33 -12.91 22.53
N VAL A 223 0.57 -13.96 22.83
CA VAL A 223 0.01 -14.85 21.81
C VAL A 223 -1.39 -14.36 21.48
N LEU A 224 -1.67 -14.09 20.21
CA LEU A 224 -3.02 -13.80 19.74
C LEU A 224 -3.68 -15.10 19.24
N ASN A 225 -4.86 -15.39 19.76
CA ASN A 225 -5.77 -16.35 19.18
C ASN A 225 -6.63 -15.66 18.10
N LYS A 226 -6.40 -16.03 16.84
CA LYS A 226 -7.01 -15.43 15.65
C LYS A 226 -8.48 -15.80 15.48
N GLY A 227 -8.98 -16.83 16.18
CA GLY A 227 -10.37 -17.29 16.04
C GLY A 227 -10.78 -17.62 14.60
N GLY A 228 -9.85 -18.06 13.74
CA GLY A 228 -10.10 -18.30 12.31
C GLY A 228 -10.05 -17.05 11.42
N GLY A 229 -9.90 -15.85 11.99
CA GLY A 229 -9.80 -14.60 11.26
C GLY A 229 -8.62 -14.55 10.28
N GLY A 230 -8.87 -14.05 9.06
CA GLY A 230 -7.85 -13.85 8.04
C GLY A 230 -6.86 -12.74 8.38
N ALA A 231 -5.69 -12.74 7.73
CA ALA A 231 -4.60 -11.82 8.03
C ALA A 231 -4.98 -10.32 7.92
N GLU A 232 -5.79 -9.92 6.93
CA GLU A 232 -6.22 -8.52 6.77
C GLU A 232 -7.06 -8.06 7.96
N TYR A 233 -8.04 -8.86 8.36
CA TYR A 233 -8.90 -8.61 9.50
C TYR A 233 -8.10 -8.53 10.81
N ILE A 234 -7.25 -9.54 11.06
CA ILE A 234 -6.39 -9.57 12.25
C ILE A 234 -5.45 -8.36 12.30
N ASN A 235 -4.83 -7.98 11.17
CA ASN A 235 -3.98 -6.80 11.13
C ASN A 235 -4.76 -5.49 11.40
N GLY A 236 -6.05 -5.43 11.03
CA GLY A 236 -6.94 -4.34 11.41
C GLY A 236 -7.12 -4.23 12.92
N LEU A 237 -7.34 -5.36 13.59
CA LEU A 237 -7.46 -5.42 15.05
C LEU A 237 -6.14 -5.09 15.77
N LEU A 238 -5.00 -5.52 15.24
CA LEU A 238 -3.69 -5.16 15.79
C LEU A 238 -3.41 -3.65 15.71
N LYS A 239 -3.87 -2.97 14.65
CA LYS A 239 -3.81 -1.50 14.56
C LYS A 239 -4.71 -0.83 15.60
N ARG A 240 -5.89 -1.39 15.87
CA ARG A 240 -6.79 -0.91 16.94
C ARG A 240 -6.14 -1.09 18.31
N LEU A 241 -5.50 -2.23 18.56
CA LEU A 241 -4.71 -2.46 19.77
C LEU A 241 -3.61 -1.40 19.92
N GLN A 242 -2.83 -1.14 18.88
CA GLN A 242 -1.78 -0.11 18.92
C GLN A 242 -2.34 1.27 19.26
N ALA A 243 -3.47 1.67 18.65
CA ALA A 243 -4.10 2.94 18.96
C ALA A 243 -4.55 3.01 20.43
N HIS A 244 -5.09 1.91 20.96
CA HIS A 244 -5.46 1.82 22.37
C HIS A 244 -4.24 1.89 23.31
N LEU A 245 -3.16 1.18 23.02
CA LEU A 245 -1.93 1.23 23.82
C LEU A 245 -1.32 2.64 23.85
N ARG A 246 -1.34 3.36 22.72
CA ARG A 246 -0.91 4.77 22.67
C ARG A 246 -1.78 5.69 23.53
N LYS A 247 -3.09 5.44 23.56
CA LYS A 247 -4.02 6.17 24.44
C LYS A 247 -3.69 5.90 25.90
N LEU A 248 -3.52 4.63 26.29
CA LEU A 248 -3.13 4.26 27.65
C LEU A 248 -1.80 4.87 28.06
N LEU A 249 -0.82 4.90 27.14
CA LEU A 249 0.48 5.52 27.38
C LEU A 249 0.32 7.01 27.73
N LEU A 250 -0.47 7.74 26.94
CA LEU A 250 -0.74 9.17 27.17
C LEU A 250 -1.50 9.41 28.48
N GLU A 251 -2.56 8.64 28.75
CA GLU A 251 -3.39 8.78 29.95
C GLU A 251 -2.64 8.51 31.25
N LYS A 252 -1.67 7.58 31.22
CA LYS A 252 -0.88 7.22 32.39
C LYS A 252 0.40 8.03 32.55
N GLY A 253 0.79 8.78 31.52
CA GLY A 253 1.94 9.70 31.58
C GLY A 253 3.27 9.00 31.80
N PHE A 254 3.46 7.79 31.26
CA PHE A 254 4.78 7.14 31.32
C PHE A 254 5.76 7.85 30.39
N ASP A 255 7.02 7.94 30.82
CA ASP A 255 8.10 8.52 30.04
C ASP A 255 8.58 7.55 28.95
N VAL A 256 7.82 7.47 27.86
CA VAL A 256 8.06 6.61 26.70
C VAL A 256 7.81 7.41 25.42
N GLY A 257 8.66 7.22 24.40
CA GLY A 257 8.57 7.96 23.14
C GLY A 257 7.48 7.45 22.19
N ASP A 258 7.28 6.14 22.09
CA ASP A 258 6.16 5.50 21.39
C ASP A 258 5.86 4.09 21.94
N VAL A 259 4.70 3.58 21.54
CA VAL A 259 4.41 2.15 21.57
C VAL A 259 3.85 1.71 20.21
N GLU A 260 4.45 0.68 19.62
CA GLU A 260 4.07 0.11 18.32
C GLU A 260 3.74 -1.38 18.46
N VAL A 261 2.66 -1.83 17.86
CA VAL A 261 2.38 -3.27 17.75
C VAL A 261 3.02 -3.78 16.47
N LYS A 262 3.92 -4.74 16.60
CA LYS A 262 4.63 -5.38 15.50
C LYS A 262 4.33 -6.89 15.45
N GLY A 263 4.87 -7.57 14.45
CA GLY A 263 4.49 -8.96 14.16
C GLY A 263 3.19 -9.07 13.34
N MET A 264 2.82 -8.04 12.57
CA MET A 264 1.65 -8.08 11.68
C MET A 264 1.76 -9.27 10.72
N LEU A 265 0.64 -9.91 10.41
CA LEU A 265 0.59 -11.13 9.60
C LEU A 265 0.81 -10.80 8.12
N PRO A 266 1.52 -11.65 7.36
CA PRO A 266 1.53 -11.55 5.91
C PRO A 266 0.13 -11.73 5.33
N VAL A 267 -0.18 -10.95 4.29
CA VAL A 267 -1.46 -11.02 3.59
C VAL A 267 -1.26 -11.75 2.27
N ARG A 268 -2.07 -12.80 2.05
CA ARG A 268 -2.10 -13.62 0.83
C ARG A 268 -3.48 -13.51 0.20
N LYS A 269 -3.53 -13.09 -1.07
CA LYS A 269 -4.75 -13.18 -1.88
C LYS A 269 -4.63 -14.37 -2.83
N TRP A 270 -5.51 -15.34 -2.66
CA TRP A 270 -5.56 -16.55 -3.47
C TRP A 270 -6.52 -16.35 -4.65
N GLY A 271 -6.22 -16.97 -5.78
CA GLY A 271 -7.12 -17.06 -6.93
C GLY A 271 -8.00 -18.29 -6.85
N GLU A 272 -8.82 -18.48 -7.88
CA GLU A 272 -9.77 -19.59 -7.98
C GLU A 272 -9.06 -20.95 -8.07
N LYS A 273 -7.91 -21.02 -8.76
CA LYS A 273 -7.16 -22.27 -8.88
C LYS A 273 -6.43 -22.60 -7.58
N LYS A 274 -6.56 -23.85 -7.13
CA LYS A 274 -5.85 -24.34 -5.93
C LYS A 274 -4.35 -24.06 -6.01
N GLY A 275 -3.83 -23.36 -5.01
CA GLY A 275 -2.41 -22.99 -4.92
C GLY A 275 -2.02 -21.75 -5.74
N GLN A 276 -2.94 -21.14 -6.49
CA GLN A 276 -2.68 -19.91 -7.23
C GLN A 276 -2.67 -18.71 -6.30
N LEU A 277 -1.47 -18.30 -5.87
CA LEU A 277 -1.30 -17.04 -5.15
C LEU A 277 -1.33 -15.88 -6.16
N LEU A 278 -2.28 -14.96 -6.03
CA LEU A 278 -2.44 -13.77 -6.89
C LEU A 278 -1.61 -12.59 -6.37
N SER A 279 -1.64 -12.36 -5.06
CA SER A 279 -0.82 -11.32 -4.44
C SER A 279 -0.32 -11.72 -3.05
N TYR A 280 0.79 -11.09 -2.67
CA TYR A 280 1.45 -11.26 -1.39
C TYR A 280 1.93 -9.90 -0.87
N LYS A 281 1.65 -9.62 0.39
CA LYS A 281 2.18 -8.50 1.15
C LYS A 281 2.84 -9.05 2.41
N SER A 282 4.13 -8.73 2.60
CA SER A 282 4.86 -9.14 3.80
C SER A 282 4.21 -8.56 5.06
N GLY A 283 4.29 -9.33 6.14
CA GLY A 283 3.93 -8.88 7.47
C GLY A 283 4.90 -7.86 8.05
N GLY A 284 4.52 -7.27 9.18
CA GLY A 284 5.34 -6.35 9.95
C GLY A 284 6.32 -7.15 10.80
N LEU A 285 7.62 -6.89 10.62
CA LEU A 285 8.67 -7.64 11.32
C LEU A 285 8.89 -7.10 12.73
N ILE A 286 9.02 -8.00 13.70
CA ILE A 286 9.52 -7.73 15.05
C ILE A 286 10.68 -8.68 15.36
N LYS A 287 11.57 -8.27 16.26
CA LYS A 287 12.68 -9.12 16.71
C LYS A 287 12.13 -10.37 17.41
N LEU A 288 12.79 -11.51 17.23
CA LEU A 288 12.49 -12.70 18.03
C LEU A 288 12.86 -12.49 19.52
N PRO A 289 12.13 -13.14 20.46
CA PRO A 289 12.56 -13.23 21.85
C PRO A 289 13.97 -13.79 21.97
N ARG A 290 14.81 -13.14 22.78
CA ARG A 290 16.25 -13.44 22.88
C ARG A 290 16.57 -14.36 24.06
N GLU A 291 15.90 -14.18 25.18
CA GLU A 291 16.26 -14.83 26.45
C GLU A 291 15.76 -16.29 26.54
N ARG A 292 16.46 -17.20 25.87
CA ARG A 292 16.14 -18.65 25.83
C ARG A 292 15.91 -19.28 27.21
N HIS A 293 16.61 -18.82 28.24
CA HIS A 293 16.52 -19.36 29.60
C HIS A 293 15.18 -19.03 30.28
N ARG A 294 14.42 -18.05 29.78
CA ARG A 294 13.05 -17.70 30.23
C ARG A 294 11.98 -18.24 29.28
N PHE A 295 12.26 -19.35 28.61
CA PHE A 295 11.30 -19.94 27.67
C PHE A 295 9.96 -20.27 28.32
N ASP A 296 9.95 -20.78 29.56
CA ASP A 296 8.69 -21.13 30.23
C ASP A 296 7.80 -19.89 30.44
N GLU A 297 8.38 -18.73 30.81
CA GLU A 297 7.63 -17.46 30.91
C GLU A 297 7.12 -16.99 29.53
N LEU A 298 7.92 -17.11 28.47
CA LEU A 298 7.47 -16.78 27.12
C LEU A 298 6.36 -17.73 26.64
N LYS A 299 6.48 -19.02 26.95
CA LYS A 299 5.53 -20.05 26.55
C LYS A 299 4.18 -19.86 27.22
N ASP A 300 4.19 -19.45 28.47
CA ASP A 300 3.03 -19.19 29.31
C ASP A 300 2.58 -17.72 29.27
N THR A 301 3.09 -16.94 28.31
CA THR A 301 2.67 -15.53 28.11
C THR A 301 1.17 -15.41 27.82
N THR A 302 0.61 -14.24 28.07
CA THR A 302 -0.80 -13.92 27.84
C THR A 302 -1.29 -14.38 26.46
N ILE A 303 -2.42 -15.09 26.45
CA ILE A 303 -3.19 -15.34 25.23
C ILE A 303 -4.28 -14.28 25.14
N VAL A 304 -4.22 -13.46 24.09
CA VAL A 304 -5.23 -12.45 23.77
C VAL A 304 -6.23 -13.05 22.79
N GLU A 305 -7.51 -12.95 23.09
CA GLU A 305 -8.56 -13.39 22.19
C GLU A 305 -8.94 -12.29 21.20
N THR A 306 -9.27 -12.68 19.96
CA THR A 306 -9.72 -11.75 18.92
C THR A 306 -10.95 -10.94 19.36
N LEU A 307 -11.85 -11.55 20.15
CA LEU A 307 -13.01 -10.90 20.73
C LEU A 307 -12.63 -9.76 21.69
N ASP A 308 -11.53 -9.88 22.42
CA ASP A 308 -11.11 -8.82 23.34
C ASP A 308 -10.55 -7.62 22.58
N LEU A 309 -9.89 -7.85 21.44
CA LEU A 309 -9.46 -6.77 20.55
C LEU A 309 -10.64 -6.02 19.92
N LEU A 310 -11.76 -6.70 19.66
CA LEU A 310 -12.99 -6.07 19.17
C LEU A 310 -13.67 -5.18 20.21
N LYS A 311 -13.54 -5.50 21.50
CA LYS A 311 -14.11 -4.71 22.61
C LYS A 311 -13.32 -3.44 22.90
N LEU A 312 -12.07 -3.33 22.44
CA LEU A 312 -11.26 -2.11 22.62
C LEU A 312 -12.00 -0.90 22.05
N PRO A 313 -11.91 0.31 22.61
CA PRO A 313 -12.57 1.47 22.02
C PRO A 313 -12.12 1.70 20.58
N VAL A 314 -13.05 2.03 19.67
CA VAL A 314 -12.68 2.54 18.33
C VAL A 314 -12.13 3.93 18.57
N VAL A 315 -10.80 4.03 18.68
CA VAL A 315 -10.14 5.32 18.70
C VAL A 315 -10.16 5.79 17.25
N GLU A 316 -11.08 6.69 16.92
CA GLU A 316 -10.97 7.48 15.70
C GLU A 316 -9.57 8.08 15.71
N GLN A 317 -8.73 7.65 14.75
CA GLN A 317 -7.46 8.30 14.53
C GLN A 317 -7.78 9.69 13.99
N LYS A 318 -8.12 10.64 14.88
CA LYS A 318 -8.06 12.06 14.57
C LYS A 318 -6.65 12.27 14.04
N SER A 319 -6.52 12.58 12.75
CA SER A 319 -5.22 12.74 12.08
C SER A 319 -4.40 13.93 12.60
N THR A 320 -4.72 14.43 13.79
CA THR A 320 -4.27 15.70 14.32
C THR A 320 -3.52 15.51 15.62
N LEU A 321 -2.21 15.54 15.51
CA LEU A 321 -1.46 16.54 16.27
C LEU A 321 -0.74 17.42 15.23
N PRO A 322 -0.92 18.75 15.25
CA PRO A 322 -0.07 19.64 14.46
C PRO A 322 1.34 19.47 15.01
N LYS A 323 2.24 18.90 14.20
CA LYS A 323 3.66 18.95 14.50
C LYS A 323 4.08 20.41 14.41
N SER A 324 4.20 21.07 15.56
CA SER A 324 4.95 22.31 15.70
C SER A 324 6.44 21.99 15.56
N SER A 325 6.86 21.52 14.40
CA SER A 325 8.26 21.57 13.99
C SER A 325 8.39 22.74 13.05
N VAL A 326 9.01 23.82 13.54
CA VAL A 326 9.59 24.88 12.72
C VAL A 326 10.64 24.21 11.84
N THR A 327 10.19 23.68 10.72
CA THR A 327 11.02 23.06 9.69
C THR A 327 10.78 23.90 8.46
N LYS A 328 11.84 24.54 7.97
CA LYS A 328 11.86 25.33 6.75
C LYS A 328 10.98 24.65 5.70
N THR A 329 9.94 25.37 5.28
CA THR A 329 8.98 24.96 4.27
C THR A 329 9.70 24.59 2.98
N SER A 330 9.99 23.30 2.79
CA SER A 330 9.99 22.76 1.43
C SER A 330 8.52 22.56 1.06
N LYS A 331 8.08 23.25 0.02
CA LYS A 331 6.70 23.28 -0.48
C LYS A 331 6.31 21.93 -1.10
N GLY A 332 6.33 20.85 -0.33
CA GLY A 332 5.82 19.55 -0.74
C GLY A 332 4.31 19.49 -0.49
N GLY A 333 3.51 19.92 -1.46
CA GLY A 333 2.06 19.75 -1.40
C GLY A 333 1.70 18.27 -1.28
N SER A 334 0.95 17.91 -0.24
CA SER A 334 0.35 16.58 -0.14
C SER A 334 -0.65 16.43 -1.29
N ILE A 335 -0.39 15.50 -2.20
CA ILE A 335 -1.32 15.14 -3.28
C ILE A 335 -2.27 14.10 -2.69
N SER A 336 -3.46 14.51 -2.24
CA SER A 336 -4.53 13.57 -1.87
C SER A 336 -5.15 12.96 -3.12
N GLY A 337 -5.63 11.72 -3.07
CA GLY A 337 -6.31 11.08 -4.23
C GLY A 337 -7.63 11.75 -4.61
N LYS A 338 -8.25 12.49 -3.68
CA LYS A 338 -9.44 13.35 -3.88
C LYS A 338 -9.20 14.61 -4.72
N LEU A 339 -8.44 14.53 -5.81
CA LEU A 339 -8.26 15.64 -6.74
C LEU A 339 -9.46 15.83 -7.67
N PHE A 340 -10.20 14.75 -7.92
CA PHE A 340 -11.36 14.72 -8.80
C PHE A 340 -12.63 14.63 -7.96
N ILE A 341 -13.62 15.46 -8.29
CA ILE A 341 -14.97 15.35 -7.74
C ILE A 341 -15.69 14.17 -8.39
N GLU A 342 -16.70 13.62 -7.72
CA GLU A 342 -17.45 12.44 -8.20
C GLU A 342 -18.06 12.68 -9.59
N GLU A 343 -18.48 13.91 -9.90
CA GLU A 343 -19.02 14.28 -11.20
C GLU A 343 -17.97 14.17 -12.33
N GLU A 344 -16.70 14.44 -12.03
CA GLU A 344 -15.63 14.32 -13.01
C GLU A 344 -15.21 12.86 -13.21
N LEU A 345 -15.16 12.07 -12.12
CA LEU A 345 -14.93 10.63 -12.18
C LEU A 345 -16.04 9.89 -12.93
N ALA A 346 -17.29 10.32 -12.79
CA ALA A 346 -18.42 9.74 -13.53
C ALA A 346 -18.26 9.87 -15.06
N LYS A 347 -17.56 10.92 -15.53
CA LYS A 347 -17.26 11.10 -16.96
C LYS A 347 -16.22 10.13 -17.48
N LEU A 348 -15.45 9.46 -16.61
CA LEU A 348 -14.37 8.58 -17.03
C LEU A 348 -14.86 7.41 -17.87
N ASN A 349 -15.91 6.72 -17.39
CA ASN A 349 -16.54 5.60 -18.10
C ASN A 349 -17.57 6.05 -19.15
N GLY A 350 -17.79 7.37 -19.27
CA GLY A 350 -18.69 7.99 -20.24
C GLY A 350 -17.91 8.78 -21.27
N HIS A 351 -17.88 10.11 -21.08
CA HIS A 351 -17.30 11.05 -22.03
C HIS A 351 -15.84 10.77 -22.38
N TYR A 352 -14.96 10.60 -21.39
CA TYR A 352 -13.54 10.37 -21.64
C TYR A 352 -13.28 9.07 -22.38
N LEU A 353 -14.04 8.01 -22.07
CA LEU A 353 -13.95 6.73 -22.77
C LEU A 353 -14.37 6.85 -24.23
N ARG A 354 -15.48 7.53 -24.52
CA ARG A 354 -15.94 7.77 -25.90
C ARG A 354 -14.93 8.60 -26.70
N CYS A 355 -14.37 9.65 -26.10
CA CYS A 355 -13.31 10.42 -26.74
C CYS A 355 -12.09 9.54 -27.03
N ALA A 356 -11.68 8.69 -26.08
CA ALA A 356 -10.56 7.78 -26.27
C ALA A 356 -10.80 6.73 -27.36
N GLU A 357 -12.01 6.16 -27.43
CA GLU A 357 -12.42 5.21 -28.47
C GLU A 357 -12.45 5.87 -29.85
N ALA A 358 -13.01 7.07 -29.93
CA ALA A 358 -13.10 7.80 -31.19
C ALA A 358 -11.71 8.27 -31.68
N LEU A 359 -10.81 8.67 -30.77
CA LEU A 359 -9.41 8.95 -31.12
C LEU A 359 -8.71 7.70 -31.65
N LEU A 360 -8.73 6.59 -30.89
CA LEU A 360 -8.04 5.35 -31.28
C LEU A 360 -8.62 4.71 -32.54
N GLY A 361 -9.93 4.91 -32.79
CA GLY A 361 -10.65 4.26 -33.87
C GLY A 361 -10.51 2.73 -33.81
N LYS A 362 -10.12 2.13 -34.94
CA LYS A 362 -9.86 0.67 -35.02
C LYS A 362 -8.42 0.31 -34.65
N GLU A 363 -7.55 1.28 -34.45
CA GLU A 363 -6.13 1.06 -34.25
C GLU A 363 -5.80 0.72 -32.81
N LYS A 364 -4.85 -0.22 -32.64
CA LYS A 364 -4.29 -0.54 -31.32
C LYS A 364 -2.94 0.16 -31.19
N LEU A 365 -2.86 1.12 -30.29
CA LEU A 365 -1.60 1.79 -30.00
C LEU A 365 -0.63 0.81 -29.33
N LYS A 366 0.45 0.47 -30.04
CA LYS A 366 1.52 -0.40 -29.53
C LYS A 366 2.57 0.44 -28.82
N VAL A 367 3.05 -0.06 -27.68
CA VAL A 367 4.15 0.57 -26.94
C VAL A 367 5.48 0.08 -27.52
N ASN A 368 6.36 1.01 -27.91
CA ASN A 368 7.71 0.67 -28.35
C ASN A 368 8.55 0.21 -27.14
N GLY A 369 8.98 -1.05 -27.15
CA GLY A 369 9.85 -1.62 -26.12
C GLY A 369 9.75 -3.15 -26.00
N LYS A 370 10.57 -3.73 -25.11
CA LYS A 370 10.58 -5.19 -24.83
C LYS A 370 9.24 -5.72 -24.30
N ASN A 371 8.44 -4.84 -23.69
CA ASN A 371 7.09 -5.15 -23.26
C ASN A 371 6.12 -4.84 -24.40
N ARG A 372 5.60 -5.87 -25.06
CA ARG A 372 4.58 -5.77 -26.13
C ARG A 372 3.20 -5.37 -25.58
N SER A 373 3.13 -4.38 -24.69
CA SER A 373 1.88 -3.88 -24.16
C SER A 373 1.20 -2.97 -25.19
N THR A 374 -0.13 -3.02 -25.21
CA THR A 374 -0.97 -2.08 -25.95
C THR A 374 -1.59 -1.07 -24.96
N VAL A 375 -1.92 0.12 -25.46
CA VAL A 375 -2.76 1.09 -24.75
C VAL A 375 -4.22 0.78 -25.10
N SER A 376 -5.07 0.58 -24.08
CA SER A 376 -6.52 0.43 -24.25
C SER A 376 -7.20 1.81 -24.29
N ALA A 377 -8.44 1.87 -24.79
CA ALA A 377 -9.26 3.07 -24.71
C ALA A 377 -9.43 3.54 -23.26
N GLU A 378 -9.66 2.63 -22.32
CA GLU A 378 -9.72 2.94 -20.89
C GLU A 378 -8.43 3.61 -20.37
N TYR A 379 -7.25 3.15 -20.79
CA TYR A 379 -5.98 3.78 -20.39
C TYR A 379 -5.86 5.19 -20.98
N LEU A 380 -6.25 5.36 -22.24
CA LEU A 380 -6.24 6.68 -22.88
C LEU A 380 -7.28 7.61 -22.24
N ALA A 381 -8.45 7.11 -21.82
CA ALA A 381 -9.47 7.88 -21.11
C ALA A 381 -8.95 8.46 -19.79
N VAL A 382 -8.28 7.65 -18.96
CA VAL A 382 -7.62 8.13 -17.73
C VAL A 382 -6.53 9.16 -18.07
N TYR A 383 -5.76 8.91 -19.14
CA TYR A 383 -4.74 9.83 -19.60
C TYR A 383 -5.34 11.19 -20.02
N LEU A 384 -6.47 11.21 -20.72
CA LEU A 384 -7.18 12.42 -21.12
C LEU A 384 -7.73 13.18 -19.93
N MET A 385 -8.38 12.50 -18.97
CA MET A 385 -8.89 13.11 -17.74
C MET A 385 -7.77 13.81 -16.95
N LEU A 386 -6.66 13.10 -16.71
CA LEU A 386 -5.51 13.70 -16.02
C LEU A 386 -4.87 14.82 -16.83
N GLY A 387 -4.76 14.66 -18.14
CA GLY A 387 -4.16 15.66 -19.02
C GLY A 387 -4.91 16.96 -19.09
N LYS A 388 -6.25 16.89 -19.11
CA LYS A 388 -7.11 18.06 -18.96
C LYS A 388 -6.83 18.77 -17.63
N TYR A 389 -6.90 18.04 -16.53
CA TYR A 389 -6.64 18.60 -15.20
C TYR A 389 -5.26 19.28 -15.11
N PHE A 390 -4.21 18.63 -15.61
CA PHE A 390 -2.86 19.20 -15.54
C PHE A 390 -2.62 20.32 -16.54
N THR A 391 -3.38 20.39 -17.64
CA THR A 391 -3.37 21.54 -18.56
C THR A 391 -3.99 22.76 -17.90
N GLU A 392 -5.09 22.60 -17.15
CA GLU A 392 -5.72 23.67 -16.38
C GLU A 392 -4.93 24.06 -15.12
N ASN A 393 -4.09 23.14 -14.61
CA ASN A 393 -3.39 23.26 -13.33
C ASN A 393 -1.87 23.06 -13.47
N MET A 394 -1.28 23.68 -14.51
CA MET A 394 0.16 23.64 -14.76
C MET A 394 0.95 24.30 -13.62
N ASN A 395 2.23 23.95 -13.50
CA ASN A 395 3.12 24.68 -12.61
C ASN A 395 3.27 26.14 -13.07
N SER A 396 3.69 27.02 -12.16
CA SER A 396 3.93 28.44 -12.49
C SER A 396 4.96 28.67 -13.60
N ASP A 397 5.80 27.67 -13.91
CA ASP A 397 6.79 27.71 -14.99
C ASP A 397 6.30 27.07 -16.30
N GLY A 398 5.00 26.74 -16.40
CA GLY A 398 4.40 26.07 -17.55
C GLY A 398 4.86 24.61 -17.73
N SER A 399 5.50 24.01 -16.73
CA SER A 399 5.84 22.59 -16.80
C SER A 399 4.67 21.71 -16.36
N LEU A 400 4.50 20.57 -17.04
CA LEU A 400 3.70 19.46 -16.54
C LEU A 400 4.53 18.65 -15.55
N PRO A 401 4.15 18.60 -14.26
CA PRO A 401 4.91 17.88 -13.26
C PRO A 401 4.75 16.36 -13.44
N TRP A 402 5.67 15.72 -14.17
CA TRP A 402 5.67 14.27 -14.40
C TRP A 402 5.50 13.45 -13.10
N LEU A 403 6.20 13.86 -12.04
CA LEU A 403 6.10 13.19 -10.75
C LEU A 403 4.68 13.31 -10.16
N ARG A 404 4.10 14.51 -10.17
CA ARG A 404 2.72 14.76 -9.72
C ARG A 404 1.72 13.99 -10.57
N TRP A 405 1.92 13.92 -11.90
CA TRP A 405 1.10 13.09 -12.78
C TRP A 405 1.09 11.63 -12.36
N SER A 406 2.28 11.03 -12.20
CA SER A 406 2.39 9.62 -11.81
C SER A 406 1.83 9.36 -10.41
N GLN A 407 2.01 10.29 -9.49
CA GLN A 407 1.49 10.19 -8.12
C GLN A 407 -0.03 10.33 -8.07
N THR A 408 -0.60 11.29 -8.81
CA THR A 408 -2.04 11.46 -8.94
C THR A 408 -2.68 10.21 -9.56
N TRP A 409 -2.11 9.66 -10.64
CA TRP A 409 -2.61 8.42 -11.23
C TRP A 409 -2.63 7.29 -10.19
N ASN A 410 -1.52 7.07 -9.48
CA ASN A 410 -1.43 6.01 -8.48
C ASN A 410 -2.40 6.24 -7.31
N ALA A 411 -2.61 7.49 -6.89
CA ALA A 411 -3.54 7.82 -5.81
C ALA A 411 -4.99 7.48 -6.20
N VAL A 412 -5.42 7.86 -7.41
CA VAL A 412 -6.76 7.54 -7.93
C VAL A 412 -6.92 6.02 -8.12
N TYR A 413 -5.86 5.31 -8.51
CA TYR A 413 -5.86 3.84 -8.57
C TYR A 413 -5.95 3.18 -7.18
N GLU A 414 -5.22 3.71 -6.18
CA GLU A 414 -5.24 3.22 -4.81
C GLU A 414 -6.60 3.44 -4.11
N GLU A 415 -7.29 4.53 -4.46
CA GLU A 415 -8.67 4.82 -4.02
C GLU A 415 -9.73 3.97 -4.76
N GLN A 416 -9.32 3.18 -5.76
CA GLN A 416 -10.16 2.31 -6.60
C GLN A 416 -11.14 3.04 -7.53
N ASP A 417 -10.92 4.33 -7.78
CA ASP A 417 -11.70 5.10 -8.74
C ASP A 417 -11.35 4.73 -10.19
N ILE A 418 -10.13 4.21 -10.41
CA ILE A 418 -9.70 3.62 -11.68
C ILE A 418 -9.15 2.22 -11.47
N SER A 419 -9.32 1.35 -12.47
CA SER A 419 -8.92 -0.06 -12.41
C SER A 419 -7.55 -0.35 -13.03
N ILE A 420 -6.88 0.66 -13.61
CA ILE A 420 -5.65 0.49 -14.40
C ILE A 420 -4.46 1.19 -13.75
N GLU A 421 -3.40 0.42 -13.50
CA GLU A 421 -2.14 0.92 -12.93
C GLU A 421 -1.36 1.81 -13.91
N PHE A 422 -0.62 2.77 -13.36
CA PHE A 422 0.25 3.66 -14.14
C PHE A 422 1.38 2.89 -14.82
N ASN A 423 1.60 3.16 -16.10
CA ASN A 423 2.73 2.60 -16.85
C ASN A 423 3.45 3.69 -17.66
N THR A 424 4.72 3.95 -17.33
CA THR A 424 5.55 4.98 -17.98
C THR A 424 5.60 4.84 -19.50
N ALA A 425 5.68 3.62 -20.03
CA ALA A 425 5.82 3.37 -21.46
C ALA A 425 4.48 3.58 -22.20
N ARG A 426 3.35 3.18 -21.60
CA ARG A 426 2.01 3.49 -22.13
C ARG A 426 1.73 4.99 -22.11
N ASN A 427 2.08 5.67 -21.03
CA ASN A 427 1.95 7.13 -20.93
C ASN A 427 2.73 7.84 -22.05
N ALA A 428 4.00 7.48 -22.25
CA ALA A 428 4.80 8.05 -23.34
C ALA A 428 4.20 7.76 -24.73
N ALA A 429 3.62 6.56 -24.93
CA ALA A 429 2.92 6.21 -26.15
C ALA A 429 1.66 7.09 -26.36
N CYS A 430 0.82 7.28 -25.34
CA CYS A 430 -0.34 8.19 -25.41
C CYS A 430 0.08 9.61 -25.81
N ARG A 431 1.15 10.15 -25.20
CA ARG A 431 1.64 11.50 -25.54
C ARG A 431 2.06 11.61 -27.01
N ARG A 432 2.90 10.68 -27.48
CA ARG A 432 3.39 10.65 -28.87
C ARG A 432 2.24 10.48 -29.86
N TYR A 433 1.24 9.70 -29.48
CA TYR A 433 0.06 9.51 -30.28
C TYR A 433 -0.74 10.81 -30.45
N LEU A 434 -1.08 11.48 -29.35
CA LEU A 434 -1.79 12.76 -29.40
C LEU A 434 -0.98 13.84 -30.13
N ASP A 435 0.35 13.83 -29.95
CA ASP A 435 1.27 14.71 -30.69
C ASP A 435 1.23 14.46 -32.21
N SER A 436 1.21 13.19 -32.63
CA SER A 436 1.07 12.85 -34.05
C SER A 436 -0.25 13.36 -34.65
N LEU A 437 -1.31 13.44 -33.85
CA LEU A 437 -2.60 14.00 -34.22
C LEU A 437 -2.64 15.54 -34.16
N GLY A 438 -1.57 16.20 -33.72
CA GLY A 438 -1.57 17.66 -33.52
C GLY A 438 -2.35 18.13 -32.29
N LEU A 439 -2.67 17.22 -31.37
CA LEU A 439 -3.48 17.49 -30.17
C LEU A 439 -2.64 17.84 -28.93
N ILE A 440 -1.33 18.02 -29.11
CA ILE A 440 -0.38 18.47 -28.08
C ILE A 440 0.25 19.76 -28.54
N SER A 441 0.19 20.79 -27.70
CA SER A 441 0.90 22.04 -27.92
C SER A 441 2.22 22.02 -27.14
N TRP A 442 3.35 22.04 -27.85
CA TRP A 442 4.68 22.06 -27.25
C TRP A 442 5.14 23.49 -26.97
N GLN A 443 5.47 23.78 -25.72
CA GLN A 443 6.16 25.01 -25.33
C GLN A 443 7.69 24.81 -25.33
N ASP A 444 8.13 23.60 -24.95
CA ASP A 444 9.53 23.18 -24.95
C ASP A 444 9.62 21.65 -25.12
N ASN A 445 10.10 21.19 -26.28
CA ASN A 445 10.30 19.77 -26.56
C ASN A 445 11.70 19.27 -26.14
N THR A 446 12.55 20.12 -25.57
CA THR A 446 13.92 19.78 -25.20
C THR A 446 13.97 19.12 -23.82
N PHE A 447 14.06 17.79 -23.80
CA PHE A 447 14.34 17.05 -22.56
C PHE A 447 15.84 16.96 -22.31
N ALA A 448 16.27 17.33 -21.11
CA ALA A 448 17.64 17.08 -20.66
C ALA A 448 17.62 16.40 -19.30
N MET A 449 18.25 15.22 -19.18
CA MET A 449 18.52 14.65 -17.87
C MET A 449 19.53 15.53 -17.12
N GLY A 450 19.23 15.75 -15.83
CA GLY A 450 20.16 16.42 -14.94
C GLY A 450 21.38 15.54 -14.71
N VAL A 451 22.56 16.14 -14.73
CA VAL A 451 23.83 15.46 -14.47
C VAL A 451 24.29 15.88 -13.08
N ARG A 452 24.66 14.89 -12.27
CA ARG A 452 25.32 15.08 -10.99
C ARG A 452 26.70 14.43 -11.04
N ASP A 453 27.67 15.01 -10.33
CA ASP A 453 28.95 14.36 -10.10
C ASP A 453 28.83 13.26 -9.03
N ASP A 454 29.95 12.56 -8.78
CA ASP A 454 30.05 11.46 -7.81
C ASP A 454 29.77 11.93 -6.37
N ASP A 455 29.99 13.22 -6.09
CA ASP A 455 29.68 13.87 -4.81
C ASP A 455 28.22 14.34 -4.72
N GLY A 456 27.41 14.11 -5.75
CA GLY A 456 25.99 14.44 -5.80
C GLY A 456 25.67 15.90 -6.11
N LYS A 457 26.67 16.74 -6.38
CA LYS A 457 26.51 18.14 -6.80
C LYS A 457 26.00 18.18 -8.24
N VAL A 458 25.03 19.06 -8.48
CA VAL A 458 24.36 19.17 -9.77
C VAL A 458 25.27 19.92 -10.75
N LEU A 459 25.93 19.18 -11.65
CA LEU A 459 26.72 19.73 -12.76
C LEU A 459 25.84 20.39 -13.80
N ARG A 460 24.67 19.78 -14.10
CA ARG A 460 23.68 20.34 -15.02
C ARG A 460 22.28 20.07 -14.49
N LYS A 461 21.48 21.12 -14.32
CA LYS A 461 20.06 20.95 -13.96
C LYS A 461 19.34 20.25 -15.11
N GLY A 462 18.51 19.27 -14.77
CA GLY A 462 17.63 18.65 -15.75
C GLY A 462 16.62 19.66 -16.29
N ARG A 463 16.22 19.48 -17.54
CA ARG A 463 15.16 20.25 -18.19
C ARG A 463 14.03 19.27 -18.51
N ALA A 464 12.84 19.55 -17.97
CA ALA A 464 11.64 18.82 -18.30
C ALA A 464 11.01 19.41 -19.56
N MET A 465 10.41 18.54 -20.39
CA MET A 465 9.57 18.99 -21.49
C MET A 465 8.39 19.80 -20.96
N ARG A 466 7.98 20.83 -21.71
CA ARG A 466 6.80 21.64 -21.44
C ARG A 466 5.84 21.49 -22.60
N TRP A 467 4.67 20.95 -22.31
CA TRP A 467 3.61 20.75 -23.28
C TRP A 467 2.27 20.81 -22.54
N GLN A 468 1.20 20.98 -23.28
CA GLN A 468 -0.18 20.94 -22.78
C GLN A 468 -1.07 20.31 -23.85
N PHE A 469 -2.30 19.96 -23.48
CA PHE A 469 -3.30 19.64 -24.50
C PHE A 469 -3.58 20.86 -25.35
N ASP A 470 -3.68 20.65 -26.66
CA ASP A 470 -4.05 21.71 -27.58
C ASP A 470 -5.48 22.20 -27.31
N GLU A 471 -5.79 23.43 -27.72
CA GLU A 471 -7.10 24.05 -27.53
C GLU A 471 -8.21 23.18 -28.14
N VAL A 472 -7.98 22.56 -29.30
CA VAL A 472 -8.98 21.69 -29.95
C VAL A 472 -9.29 20.46 -29.08
N LEU A 473 -8.27 19.85 -28.48
CA LEU A 473 -8.46 18.73 -27.57
C LEU A 473 -9.15 19.17 -26.28
N MET A 474 -8.83 20.35 -25.74
CA MET A 474 -9.50 20.87 -24.54
C MET A 474 -10.99 21.13 -24.80
N GLN A 475 -11.33 21.79 -25.92
CA GLN A 475 -12.73 22.00 -26.32
C GLN A 475 -13.49 20.68 -26.49
N LEU A 476 -12.83 19.66 -27.06
CA LEU A 476 -13.38 18.32 -27.21
C LEU A 476 -13.68 17.64 -25.86
N LEU A 477 -12.80 17.80 -24.88
CA LEU A 477 -12.97 17.26 -23.53
C LEU A 477 -13.96 18.07 -22.68
N GLU A 478 -14.16 19.35 -22.99
CA GLU A 478 -15.10 20.25 -22.33
C GLU A 478 -16.51 20.22 -22.90
N ALA A 479 -16.66 19.87 -24.18
CA ALA A 479 -17.95 19.75 -24.86
C ALA A 479 -18.83 18.76 -24.09
N GLN A 480 -19.68 19.31 -23.20
CA GLN A 480 -20.64 18.55 -22.44
C GLN A 480 -21.61 17.89 -23.42
N GLU A 481 -22.15 16.73 -23.03
CA GLU A 481 -23.37 16.18 -23.61
C GLU A 481 -24.55 17.12 -23.30
N GLN A 482 -24.58 18.32 -23.87
CA GLN A 482 -25.72 19.23 -23.73
C GLN A 482 -26.95 18.74 -24.52
N GLU A 483 -26.86 17.65 -25.28
CA GLU A 483 -27.94 17.18 -26.13
C GLU A 483 -28.05 15.64 -26.14
N THR A 484 -28.47 15.03 -25.03
CA THR A 484 -29.24 13.77 -25.08
C THR A 484 -30.29 13.73 -23.95
N GLY A 485 -31.06 14.81 -23.81
CA GLY A 485 -32.41 14.74 -23.23
C GLY A 485 -33.42 14.08 -24.17
N CYS A 486 -32.99 13.14 -25.01
CA CYS A 486 -33.90 12.31 -25.80
C CYS A 486 -34.28 11.14 -24.89
N GLU A 487 -35.36 11.31 -24.15
CA GLU A 487 -36.01 10.24 -23.40
C GLU A 487 -36.08 9.00 -24.31
N ILE A 488 -35.44 7.91 -23.88
CA ILE A 488 -35.54 6.62 -24.55
C ILE A 488 -36.98 6.17 -24.38
N GLY A 489 -37.83 6.60 -25.31
CA GLY A 489 -39.15 6.06 -25.52
C GLY A 489 -39.00 4.60 -25.92
N ASP A 490 -39.43 3.74 -25.02
CA ASP A 490 -39.48 2.29 -25.11
C ASP A 490 -40.13 1.86 -26.45
N SER A 491 -39.31 1.67 -27.47
CA SER A 491 -39.75 1.21 -28.79
C SER A 491 -38.87 0.05 -29.22
N SER A 492 -39.38 -1.13 -28.89
CA SER A 492 -38.93 -2.42 -29.36
C SER A 492 -39.05 -2.52 -30.89
N SER A 493 -38.02 -2.14 -31.65
CA SER A 493 -37.84 -2.66 -33.02
C SER A 493 -36.45 -2.49 -33.60
N ARG A 494 -35.80 -3.64 -33.82
CA ARG A 494 -34.89 -4.00 -34.92
C ARG A 494 -33.61 -3.15 -35.14
N GLY A 495 -32.51 -3.69 -34.61
CA GLY A 495 -31.28 -4.00 -35.37
C GLY A 495 -30.88 -3.06 -36.50
N GLY A 496 -30.35 -1.89 -36.15
CA GLY A 496 -29.55 -1.05 -37.04
C GLY A 496 -28.45 -0.41 -36.20
N GLY A 497 -27.18 -0.67 -36.54
CA GLY A 497 -26.02 -0.08 -35.88
C GLY A 497 -25.90 1.41 -36.18
N GLY A 498 -26.73 2.23 -35.52
CA GLY A 498 -26.60 3.68 -35.56
C GLY A 498 -25.40 4.11 -34.72
N THR A 499 -24.37 4.67 -35.36
CA THR A 499 -23.33 5.41 -34.65
C THR A 499 -23.95 6.60 -33.93
N SER A 500 -23.67 6.74 -32.64
CA SER A 500 -24.14 7.85 -31.80
C SER A 500 -23.86 9.21 -32.45
N LEU A 501 -24.81 10.15 -32.35
CA LEU A 501 -24.68 11.53 -32.85
C LEU A 501 -23.40 12.23 -32.34
N CYS A 502 -22.93 11.87 -31.14
CA CYS A 502 -21.66 12.33 -30.60
C CYS A 502 -20.47 11.84 -31.44
N VAL A 503 -20.47 10.59 -31.89
CA VAL A 503 -19.40 10.03 -32.75
C VAL A 503 -19.38 10.76 -34.09
N THR A 504 -20.55 11.10 -34.66
CA THR A 504 -20.62 11.83 -35.92
C THR A 504 -20.15 13.28 -35.79
N ARG A 505 -20.53 13.99 -34.72
CA ARG A 505 -20.04 15.36 -34.46
C ARG A 505 -18.55 15.37 -34.11
N PHE A 506 -18.07 14.34 -33.41
CA PHE A 506 -16.66 14.13 -33.10
C PHE A 506 -15.83 13.83 -34.35
N HIS A 507 -16.30 12.94 -35.22
CA HIS A 507 -15.67 12.68 -36.52
C HIS A 507 -15.69 13.92 -37.40
N SER A 508 -16.80 14.65 -37.46
CA SER A 508 -16.88 15.90 -38.23
C SER A 508 -15.93 16.97 -37.69
N LEU A 509 -15.77 17.08 -36.36
CA LEU A 509 -14.79 17.98 -35.75
C LEU A 509 -13.36 17.53 -36.09
N LEU A 510 -13.04 16.23 -35.94
CA LEU A 510 -11.74 15.69 -36.32
C LEU A 510 -11.43 15.84 -37.82
N GLU A 511 -12.44 15.68 -38.68
CA GLU A 511 -12.33 15.88 -40.13
C GLU A 511 -12.18 17.36 -40.49
N SER A 512 -12.67 18.28 -39.64
CA SER A 512 -12.50 19.73 -39.81
C SER A 512 -11.15 20.25 -39.32
N ILE A 513 -10.37 19.44 -38.59
CA ILE A 513 -9.00 19.77 -38.24
C ILE A 513 -8.16 19.56 -39.50
N ASP A 514 -7.75 20.66 -40.14
CA ASP A 514 -6.78 20.60 -41.23
C ASP A 514 -5.52 19.90 -40.73
N PHE A 515 -5.34 18.65 -41.17
CA PHE A 515 -4.22 17.83 -40.76
C PHE A 515 -2.96 18.43 -41.39
N ILE A 516 -2.24 19.27 -40.63
CA ILE A 516 -0.94 19.79 -41.07
C ILE A 516 -0.03 18.58 -41.28
N PRO A 517 0.42 18.28 -42.51
CA PRO A 517 1.28 17.14 -42.78
C PRO A 517 2.55 17.27 -41.94
N PRO A 518 3.12 16.16 -41.44
CA PRO A 518 4.33 16.18 -40.60
C PRO A 518 5.47 17.01 -41.22
N GLU A 519 5.54 17.03 -42.55
CA GLU A 519 6.52 17.74 -43.39
C GLU A 519 6.44 19.26 -43.30
N GLN A 520 5.26 19.81 -42.97
CA GLN A 520 5.02 21.26 -42.85
C GLN A 520 5.10 21.76 -41.41
N ARG A 521 5.27 20.85 -40.44
CA ARG A 521 5.45 21.23 -39.04
C ARG A 521 6.94 21.55 -38.84
N ASN A 522 7.26 22.77 -38.40
CA ASN A 522 8.59 23.15 -37.88
C ASN A 522 8.86 22.40 -36.56
N VAL A 523 8.93 21.07 -36.61
CA VAL A 523 9.36 20.23 -35.49
C VAL A 523 10.84 19.97 -35.75
N PRO A 524 11.75 20.38 -34.85
CA PRO A 524 13.12 19.92 -34.90
C PRO A 524 13.09 18.40 -34.98
N GLU A 525 13.67 17.84 -36.05
CA GLU A 525 13.83 16.40 -36.22
C GLU A 525 14.30 15.82 -34.88
N MET A 526 13.53 14.89 -34.32
CA MET A 526 13.95 14.17 -33.12
C MET A 526 15.20 13.38 -33.53
N VAL A 527 16.37 13.99 -33.33
CA VAL A 527 17.64 13.31 -33.46
C VAL A 527 17.55 12.13 -32.50
N GLU A 528 17.52 10.93 -33.07
CA GLU A 528 17.62 9.69 -32.33
C GLU A 528 18.80 9.84 -31.37
N LEU A 529 18.49 9.81 -30.07
CA LEU A 529 19.47 9.78 -29.00
C LEU A 529 20.14 8.39 -29.00
N ASP A 530 21.01 8.18 -29.99
CA ASP A 530 22.03 7.13 -30.04
C ASP A 530 23.42 7.68 -30.48
N TYR A 531 23.60 9.00 -30.55
CA TYR A 531 24.91 9.59 -30.91
C TYR A 531 25.85 9.77 -29.71
N TYR A 532 25.32 10.08 -28.52
CA TYR A 532 26.13 10.27 -27.30
C TYR A 532 26.49 8.96 -26.59
N GLU A 533 25.66 7.91 -26.68
CA GLU A 533 26.04 6.56 -26.23
C GLU A 533 27.13 6.00 -27.15
N ARG A 534 27.07 6.22 -28.46
CA ARG A 534 28.13 5.85 -29.41
C ARG A 534 29.44 6.59 -29.20
N LEU A 535 29.43 7.91 -29.00
CA LEU A 535 30.66 8.65 -28.69
C LEU A 535 31.26 8.25 -27.34
N ARG A 536 30.43 7.88 -26.35
CA ARG A 536 30.90 7.38 -25.06
C ARG A 536 31.49 5.97 -25.18
N TYR A 537 30.95 5.13 -26.06
CA TYR A 537 31.51 3.81 -26.37
C TYR A 537 32.86 3.93 -27.10
N ILE A 538 32.97 4.83 -28.09
CA ILE A 538 34.21 5.06 -28.85
C ILE A 538 35.31 5.69 -27.98
N LEU A 539 34.99 6.66 -27.12
CA LEU A 539 35.99 7.31 -26.25
C LEU A 539 36.49 6.39 -25.12
N VAL A 540 35.64 5.53 -24.56
CA VAL A 540 36.02 4.68 -23.42
C VAL A 540 36.73 3.41 -23.89
N ASP A 541 36.22 2.72 -24.91
CA ASP A 541 36.76 1.41 -25.31
C ASP A 541 37.89 1.50 -26.35
N GLU A 542 37.90 2.50 -27.25
CA GLU A 542 38.95 2.60 -28.28
C GLU A 542 40.10 3.55 -27.92
N ILE A 543 39.87 4.56 -27.05
CA ILE A 543 40.90 5.57 -26.71
C ILE A 543 41.48 5.37 -25.31
N ILE A 544 40.64 5.15 -24.29
CA ILE A 544 41.09 5.13 -22.88
C ILE A 544 41.61 3.75 -22.45
N SER A 545 40.93 2.67 -22.83
CA SER A 545 41.30 1.30 -22.42
C SER A 545 42.70 0.85 -22.89
N PRO A 546 43.18 1.18 -24.11
CA PRO A 546 44.55 0.85 -24.53
C PRO A 546 45.64 1.62 -23.75
N ILE A 547 45.34 2.83 -23.26
CA ILE A 547 46.29 3.67 -22.52
C ILE A 547 46.49 3.11 -21.09
N GLU A 548 45.43 2.63 -20.45
CA GLU A 548 45.53 1.98 -19.13
C GLU A 548 46.24 0.63 -19.21
N GLY A 549 46.06 -0.13 -20.30
CA GLY A 549 46.78 -1.38 -20.54
C GLY A 549 48.30 -1.23 -20.74
N GLN A 550 48.74 -0.12 -21.37
CA GLN A 550 50.17 0.16 -21.56
C GLN A 550 50.85 0.71 -20.29
N LEU A 551 50.12 1.42 -19.44
CA LEU A 551 50.64 1.91 -18.16
C LEU A 551 50.80 0.80 -17.11
N ILE A 552 50.01 -0.27 -17.19
CA ILE A 552 50.12 -1.45 -16.31
C ILE A 552 51.27 -2.39 -16.71
N LEU A 553 51.75 -2.32 -17.97
CA LEU A 553 52.91 -3.10 -18.45
C LEU A 553 54.25 -2.35 -18.30
N ALA A 554 54.22 -1.05 -17.96
CA ALA A 554 55.40 -0.21 -17.74
C ALA A 554 55.69 0.07 -16.25
N ALA A 555 54.89 -0.48 -15.34
CA ALA A 555 55.09 -0.51 -13.89
C ALA A 555 55.30 -1.97 -13.45
#